data_AF-A0A6A7LEN2-F1
#
_entry.id   AF-A0A6A7LEN2-F1
#
_cell.length_a   1.000
_cell.length_b   1.000
_cell.length_c   1.000
_cell.angle_alpha   90.00
_cell.angle_beta   90.00
_cell.angle_gamma   90.00
#
_symmetry.space_group_name_H-M   'P 1'
#
loop_
_entity.id
_entity.type
_entity.pdbx_description
1 polymer ?
#
loop_
_entity_poly.entity_id
_entity_poly.type
_entity_poly.pdbx_seq_one_letter_code
_entity_poly.pdbx_strand_id
1 'polypeptide(L)' 'MPTHGSLTKAGKVRGQTPKIQGKERDSPISRLRNKNNYSKRFEKRRAPGQRKPERGPRR' A
#
# COMPACT_ATOMS: atom_id res chain seq x y z
N MET A 1 -10.43 -33.08 32.32
CA MET A 1 -10.15 -31.78 31.67
C MET A 1 -10.92 -31.74 30.35
N PRO A 2 -11.64 -30.66 30.02
CA PRO A 2 -12.19 -30.51 28.67
C PRO A 2 -11.02 -30.29 27.70
N THR A 3 -10.85 -31.20 26.76
CA THR A 3 -9.74 -31.23 25.79
C THR A 3 -9.90 -30.21 24.66
N HIS A 4 -11.11 -29.66 24.50
CA HIS A 4 -11.46 -28.81 23.36
C HIS A 4 -12.01 -27.46 23.83
N GLY A 5 -11.31 -26.38 23.44
CA GLY A 5 -11.75 -25.01 23.67
C GLY A 5 -12.94 -24.61 22.78
N SER A 6 -13.61 -23.51 23.14
CA SER A 6 -14.77 -23.01 22.39
C SER A 6 -14.37 -22.49 21.00
N LEU A 7 -14.94 -23.11 19.95
CA LEU A 7 -14.75 -22.70 18.55
C LEU A 7 -15.50 -21.41 18.17
N THR A 8 -16.36 -20.91 19.06
CA THR A 8 -17.29 -19.78 18.79
C THR A 8 -16.60 -18.47 18.40
N LYS A 9 -15.31 -18.28 18.75
CA LYS A 9 -14.54 -17.07 18.44
C LYS A 9 -13.79 -17.15 17.11
N ALA A 10 -13.82 -18.30 16.42
CA ALA A 10 -13.11 -18.49 15.17
C ALA A 10 -13.60 -17.49 14.11
N GLY A 11 -12.69 -16.71 13.54
CA GLY A 11 -13.00 -15.79 12.43
C GLY A 11 -13.81 -14.54 12.78
N LYS A 12 -14.18 -14.30 14.05
CA LYS A 12 -15.02 -13.16 14.49
C LYS A 12 -14.53 -11.83 13.90
N VAL A 13 -13.24 -11.53 14.07
CA VAL A 13 -12.66 -10.25 13.61
C VAL A 13 -12.72 -10.14 12.08
N ARG A 14 -12.42 -11.22 11.37
CA ARG A 14 -12.45 -11.24 9.90
C ARG A 14 -13.87 -11.05 9.33
N GLY A 15 -14.90 -11.60 9.99
CA GLY A 15 -16.30 -11.44 9.60
C GLY A 15 -16.89 -10.08 9.97
N GLN A 16 -16.40 -9.46 11.06
CA GLN A 16 -16.80 -8.11 11.46
C GLN A 16 -16.21 -7.01 10.58
N THR A 17 -15.11 -7.28 9.88
CA THR A 17 -14.43 -6.26 9.08
C THR A 17 -15.13 -6.10 7.72
N PRO A 18 -15.66 -4.92 7.35
CA PRO A 18 -16.27 -4.72 6.05
C PRO A 18 -15.24 -4.92 4.92
N LYS A 19 -15.66 -5.56 3.82
CA LYS A 19 -14.78 -5.78 2.67
C LYS A 19 -14.63 -4.47 1.87
N ILE A 20 -13.45 -3.86 1.95
CA ILE A 20 -13.10 -2.67 1.16
C ILE A 20 -12.43 -3.11 -0.14
N GLN A 21 -12.84 -2.52 -1.27
CA GLN A 21 -12.23 -2.79 -2.57
C GLN A 21 -10.86 -2.11 -2.70
N GLY A 22 -9.95 -2.76 -3.43
CA GLY A 22 -8.66 -2.17 -3.76
C GLY A 22 -8.83 -0.99 -4.70
N LYS A 23 -8.04 0.07 -4.50
CA LYS A 23 -7.97 1.16 -5.47
C LYS A 23 -7.30 0.68 -6.76
N GLU A 24 -7.85 1.02 -7.92
CA GLU A 24 -7.21 0.78 -9.21
C GLU A 24 -5.87 1.53 -9.31
N ARG A 25 -4.82 0.86 -9.79
CA ARG A 25 -3.47 1.41 -9.91
C ARG A 25 -2.83 1.01 -11.22
N ASP A 26 -2.61 1.99 -12.10
CA ASP A 26 -1.80 1.79 -13.29
C ASP A 26 -0.33 2.01 -12.96
N SER A 27 0.46 0.96 -13.17
CA SER A 27 1.92 1.03 -13.05
C SER A 27 2.55 1.18 -14.43
N PRO A 28 3.53 2.10 -14.59
CA PRO A 28 4.20 2.25 -15.87
C PRO A 28 5.07 1.03 -16.18
N ILE A 29 5.29 0.77 -17.47
CA ILE A 29 6.21 -0.25 -17.97
C ILE A 29 7.62 -0.04 -17.39
N SER A 30 8.36 -1.13 -17.19
CA SER A 30 9.69 -1.17 -16.55
C SER A 30 10.66 -0.09 -17.05
N ARG A 31 10.71 0.17 -18.36
CA ARG A 31 11.58 1.21 -18.96
C ARG A 31 11.24 2.61 -18.43
N LEU A 32 9.95 2.96 -18.43
CA LEU A 32 9.45 4.24 -17.92
C LEU A 32 9.62 4.33 -16.39
N ARG A 33 9.37 3.24 -15.66
CA ARG A 33 9.60 3.17 -14.22
C ARG A 33 11.06 3.48 -13.88
N ASN A 34 12.01 2.87 -14.59
CA ASN A 34 13.43 3.05 -14.34
C ASN A 34 13.90 4.47 -14.71
N LYS A 35 13.44 5.02 -15.84
CA LYS A 35 13.69 6.43 -16.21
C LYS A 35 13.16 7.39 -15.14
N ASN A 36 11.92 7.21 -14.69
CA ASN A 36 11.32 8.04 -13.66
C ASN A 36 12.06 7.94 -12.31
N ASN A 37 12.55 6.75 -11.97
CA ASN A 37 13.36 6.53 -10.76
C ASN A 37 14.72 7.23 -10.87
N TYR A 38 15.37 7.18 -12.03
CA TYR A 38 16.63 7.87 -12.29
C TYR A 38 16.44 9.39 -12.12
N SER A 39 15.49 9.98 -12.82
CA SER A 39 15.21 11.42 -12.72
C SER A 39 14.79 11.83 -11.30
N LYS A 40 14.04 10.97 -10.57
CA LYS A 40 13.71 11.23 -9.16
C LYS A 40 14.96 11.28 -8.27
N ARG A 41 15.86 10.29 -8.40
CA ARG A 41 16.99 10.08 -7.47
C ARG A 41 18.21 10.93 -7.80
N PHE A 42 18.55 11.10 -9.07
CA PHE A 42 19.80 11.72 -9.50
C PHE A 42 19.60 13.17 -9.94
N GLU A 43 18.66 13.44 -10.85
CA GLU A 43 18.40 14.82 -11.30
C GLU A 43 17.78 15.65 -10.18
N LYS A 44 16.75 15.12 -9.51
CA LYS A 44 16.00 15.85 -8.47
C LYS A 44 16.54 15.62 -7.05
N ARG A 45 17.55 14.75 -6.88
CA ARG A 45 18.16 14.37 -5.59
C ARG A 45 17.15 14.03 -4.48
N ARG A 46 16.02 13.41 -4.84
CA ARG A 46 14.95 13.07 -3.88
C ARG A 46 15.14 11.68 -3.31
N ALA A 47 14.98 11.56 -2.00
CA ALA A 47 15.01 10.27 -1.33
C ALA A 47 13.81 9.38 -1.76
N PRO A 48 13.96 8.05 -1.73
CA PRO A 48 12.82 7.14 -1.84
C PRO A 48 11.75 7.51 -0.79
N GLY A 49 10.47 7.40 -1.15
CA GLY A 49 9.35 7.81 -0.27
C GLY A 49 8.98 9.29 -0.27
N GLN A 50 9.85 10.21 -0.72
CA GLN A 50 9.50 11.64 -0.77
C GLN A 50 8.41 11.94 -1.83
N ARG A 51 7.42 12.75 -1.43
CA ARG A 51 6.34 13.25 -2.29
C ARG A 51 6.88 14.27 -3.30
N LYS A 52 6.20 14.44 -4.43
CA LYS A 52 6.49 15.56 -5.34
C LYS A 52 6.02 16.85 -4.64
N PRO A 53 6.80 17.95 -4.63
CA PRO A 53 6.39 19.20 -3.98
C PRO A 53 5.11 19.78 -4.61
N GLU A 54 4.90 19.56 -5.90
CA GLU A 54 3.68 19.92 -6.65
C GLU A 54 2.41 19.24 -6.09
N ARG A 55 2.54 18.09 -5.44
CA ARG A 55 1.44 17.41 -4.78
C ARG A 55 1.46 17.84 -3.32
N GLY A 56 0.82 18.98 -3.04
CA GLY A 56 0.65 19.51 -1.69
C GLY A 56 0.09 18.49 -0.69
N PRO A 57 0.05 18.82 0.61
CA PRO A 57 -0.50 17.93 1.62
C PRO A 57 -1.94 17.57 1.24
N ARG A 58 -2.21 16.27 1.08
CA ARG A 58 -3.57 15.76 1.00
C ARG A 58 -4.21 16.07 2.35
N ARG A 59 -5.05 17.10 2.41
CA ARG A 59 -6.01 17.29 3.49
C ARG A 59 -7.03 16.16 3.44
#